data_AF-A0A966UMS0-F1
#
_entry.id   AF-A0A966UMS0-F1
#
_cell.length_a   1.000
_cell.length_b   1.000
_cell.length_c   1.000
_cell.angle_alpha   90.00
_cell.angle_beta   90.00
_cell.angle_gamma   90.00
#
_symmetry.space_group_name_H-M   'P 1'
#
loop_
_entity.id
_entity.type
_entity.pdbx_description
1 polymer ?
#
loop_
_entity_poly.entity_id
_entity_poly.type
_entity_poly.pdbx_seq_one_letter_code
_entity_poly.pdbx_strand_id
1 'polypeptide(L)'
;MTDKQSRELARNEPWKSLWIVRENADTKLFNISDNCELTHNQKNLIIWSQMYDNIQESLDCPSKDVIEDDDMLDGWFIIQGKKREKERAEQELDKNIDSNKIKNSSEVFVIADNDADANKINNLNDSHAAIIKRQREALIRKKGSVTQDQFADEKLKMITAANQKFASNFKGGQ
;
A
#
# COMPACT_ATOMS: atom_id res chain seq x y z
N MET A 1 30.14 -6.42 -12.36
CA MET A 1 29.15 -7.35 -11.78
C MET A 1 27.79 -6.83 -12.20
N THR A 2 26.87 -7.70 -12.63
CA THR A 2 25.50 -7.27 -12.94
C THR A 2 24.70 -7.09 -11.66
N ASP A 3 23.55 -6.42 -11.74
CA ASP A 3 22.68 -6.23 -10.57
C ASP A 3 22.22 -7.59 -10.01
N LYS A 4 21.78 -8.49 -10.88
CA LYS A 4 21.42 -9.88 -10.53
C LYS A 4 22.51 -10.62 -9.78
N GLN A 5 23.76 -10.54 -10.25
CA GLN A 5 24.91 -11.14 -9.57
C GLN A 5 25.16 -10.53 -8.19
N SER A 6 24.91 -9.22 -8.04
CA SER A 6 25.08 -8.51 -6.77
C SER A 6 24.02 -8.95 -5.75
N ARG A 7 22.75 -9.05 -6.21
CA ARG A 7 21.63 -9.51 -5.40
C ARG A 7 21.79 -10.98 -4.97
N GLU A 8 22.19 -11.84 -5.90
CA GLU A 8 22.45 -13.26 -5.63
C GLU A 8 23.58 -13.43 -4.61
N LEU A 9 24.68 -12.69 -4.75
CA LEU A 9 25.79 -12.75 -3.79
C LEU A 9 25.37 -12.20 -2.42
N ALA A 10 24.63 -11.09 -2.38
CA ALA A 10 24.18 -10.46 -1.13
C ALA A 10 23.33 -11.40 -0.26
N ARG A 11 22.49 -12.26 -0.87
CA ARG A 11 21.56 -13.14 -0.14
C ARG A 11 22.11 -14.53 0.20
N ASN A 12 23.25 -14.90 -0.37
CA ASN A 12 23.80 -16.26 -0.26
C ASN A 12 25.13 -16.32 0.50
N GLU A 13 25.48 -17.53 0.90
CA GLU A 13 26.79 -17.83 1.47
C GLU A 13 27.89 -17.78 0.40
N PRO A 14 29.14 -17.44 0.77
CA PRO A 14 29.62 -17.11 2.13
C PRO A 14 29.43 -15.65 2.54
N TRP A 15 28.95 -14.80 1.61
CA TRP A 15 28.88 -13.35 1.85
C TRP A 15 27.91 -12.99 2.95
N LYS A 16 26.73 -13.63 3.00
CA LYS A 16 25.73 -13.38 4.04
C LYS A 16 26.29 -13.52 5.46
N SER A 17 27.01 -14.61 5.74
CA SER A 17 27.65 -14.80 7.04
C SER A 17 28.72 -13.74 7.32
N LEU A 18 29.55 -13.40 6.33
CA LEU A 18 30.55 -12.33 6.47
C LEU A 18 29.91 -10.98 6.79
N TRP A 19 28.80 -10.67 6.13
CA TRP A 19 28.04 -9.43 6.32
C TRP A 19 27.45 -9.32 7.73
N ILE A 20 26.88 -10.39 8.27
CA ILE A 20 26.33 -10.40 9.63
C ILE A 20 27.45 -10.28 10.69
N VAL A 21 28.56 -10.98 10.46
CA VAL A 21 29.66 -11.04 11.44
C VAL A 21 30.45 -9.72 11.51
N ARG A 22 30.47 -8.92 10.43
CA ARG A 22 31.24 -7.66 10.38
C ARG A 22 30.94 -6.70 11.53
N GLU A 23 29.70 -6.69 12.03
CA GLU A 23 29.27 -5.78 13.08
C GLU A 23 29.85 -6.18 14.44
N ASN A 24 30.11 -7.47 14.63
CA ASN A 24 30.55 -8.04 15.90
C ASN A 24 32.07 -8.33 15.93
N ALA A 25 32.69 -8.58 14.77
CA ALA A 25 34.05 -9.09 14.68
C ALA A 25 35.10 -8.06 14.24
N ASP A 26 34.78 -6.76 14.23
CA ASP A 26 35.66 -5.67 13.78
C ASP A 26 36.43 -6.02 12.49
N THR A 27 35.74 -6.69 11.56
CA THR A 27 36.35 -7.27 10.37
C THR A 27 36.05 -6.39 9.17
N LYS A 28 37.10 -5.97 8.45
CA LYS A 28 36.94 -5.21 7.20
C LYS A 28 36.27 -6.09 6.14
N LEU A 29 35.12 -5.64 5.63
CA LEU A 29 34.38 -6.32 4.56
C LEU A 29 35.20 -6.49 3.28
N PHE A 30 36.03 -5.50 2.97
CA PHE A 30 36.88 -5.50 1.80
C PHE A 30 38.31 -5.20 2.23
N ASN A 31 39.26 -5.93 1.65
CA ASN A 31 40.69 -5.70 1.88
C ASN A 31 41.16 -4.48 1.05
N ILE A 32 40.71 -3.30 1.46
CA ILE A 32 41.01 -2.02 0.82
C ILE A 32 41.75 -1.15 1.84
N SER A 33 42.77 -0.42 1.38
CA SER A 33 43.46 0.58 2.20
C SER A 33 42.50 1.69 2.62
N ASP A 34 42.65 2.22 3.83
CA ASP A 34 41.67 3.13 4.45
C ASP A 34 41.38 4.42 3.67
N ASN A 35 42.23 4.78 2.70
CA ASN A 35 42.09 5.97 1.86
C ASN A 35 41.54 5.69 0.45
N CYS A 36 41.15 4.45 0.14
CA CYS A 36 40.64 4.08 -1.18
C CYS A 36 39.11 4.02 -1.17
N GLU A 37 38.49 4.65 -2.17
CA GLU A 37 37.04 4.59 -2.33
C GLU A 37 36.57 3.18 -2.68
N LEU A 38 35.41 2.81 -2.14
CA LEU A 38 34.72 1.61 -2.55
C LEU A 38 34.36 1.68 -4.04
N THR A 39 34.67 0.60 -4.75
CA THR A 39 34.25 0.42 -6.15
C THR A 39 32.72 0.39 -6.25
N HIS A 40 32.19 0.69 -7.43
CA HIS A 40 30.74 0.63 -7.67
C HIS A 40 30.11 -0.71 -7.27
N ASN A 41 30.77 -1.83 -7.61
CA ASN A 41 30.27 -3.17 -7.27
C ASN A 41 30.25 -3.40 -5.75
N GLN A 42 31.26 -2.91 -5.02
CA GLN A 42 31.32 -3.03 -3.56
C GLN A 42 30.24 -2.19 -2.87
N LYS A 43 30.01 -0.97 -3.36
CA LYS A 43 28.90 -0.11 -2.90
C LYS A 43 27.55 -0.81 -3.14
N ASN A 44 27.31 -1.35 -4.34
CA ASN A 44 26.07 -2.07 -4.67
C ASN A 44 25.88 -3.29 -3.77
N LEU A 45 26.93 -4.06 -3.50
CA LEU A 45 26.85 -5.25 -2.65
C LEU A 45 26.47 -4.89 -1.21
N ILE A 46 27.05 -3.82 -0.65
CA ILE A 46 26.66 -3.28 0.66
C ILE A 46 25.18 -2.87 0.66
N ILE A 47 24.75 -2.12 -0.36
CA ILE A 47 23.37 -1.61 -0.46
C ILE A 47 22.38 -2.77 -0.49
N TRP A 48 22.62 -3.79 -1.32
CA TRP A 48 21.75 -4.97 -1.38
C TRP A 48 21.74 -5.76 -0.07
N SER A 49 22.89 -5.92 0.59
CA SER A 49 22.96 -6.63 1.87
C SER A 49 22.14 -5.93 2.95
N GLN A 50 22.32 -4.61 3.09
CA GLN A 50 21.52 -3.81 4.01
C GLN A 50 20.03 -3.84 3.65
N MET A 51 19.70 -3.86 2.36
CA MET A 51 18.32 -3.97 1.92
C MET A 51 17.68 -5.29 2.36
N TYR A 52 18.38 -6.42 2.22
CA TYR A 52 17.88 -7.72 2.66
C TYR A 52 17.70 -7.81 4.17
N ASP A 53 18.55 -7.18 4.97
CA ASP A 53 18.35 -7.06 6.41
C ASP A 53 17.09 -6.25 6.73
N ASN A 54 16.94 -5.07 6.11
CA ASN A 54 15.76 -4.23 6.30
C ASN A 54 14.45 -4.95 5.91
N ILE A 55 14.49 -5.81 4.88
CA ILE A 55 13.34 -6.65 4.50
C ILE A 55 13.03 -7.65 5.60
N GLN A 56 14.04 -8.35 6.15
CA GLN A 56 13.86 -9.35 7.20
C GLN A 56 13.36 -8.74 8.51
N GLU A 57 13.75 -7.51 8.80
CA GLU A 57 13.30 -6.76 9.99
C GLU A 57 11.92 -6.10 9.82
N SER A 58 11.36 -6.08 8.60
CA SER A 58 10.06 -5.49 8.33
C SER A 58 8.92 -6.24 9.02
N LEU A 59 7.97 -5.52 9.61
CA LEU A 59 6.73 -6.11 10.15
C LEU A 59 5.91 -6.84 9.08
N ASP A 60 6.00 -6.36 7.83
CA ASP A 60 5.34 -6.94 6.66
C ASP A 60 6.34 -7.74 5.79
N CYS A 61 7.27 -8.45 6.45
CA CYS A 61 8.30 -9.25 5.77
C CYS A 61 7.67 -10.21 4.74
N PRO A 62 8.12 -10.19 3.47
CA PRO A 62 7.61 -11.06 2.43
C PRO A 62 8.01 -12.52 2.64
N SER A 63 7.33 -13.46 1.95
CA SER A 63 7.70 -14.87 1.99
C SER A 63 9.07 -15.11 1.36
N LYS A 64 9.72 -16.22 1.72
CA LYS A 64 11.02 -16.61 1.15
C LYS A 64 10.99 -16.69 -0.37
N ASP A 65 9.93 -17.27 -0.94
CA ASP A 65 9.74 -17.38 -2.40
C ASP A 65 9.79 -16.00 -3.09
N VAL A 66 9.23 -14.96 -2.46
CA VAL A 66 9.28 -13.59 -2.96
C VAL A 66 10.68 -12.98 -2.81
N ILE A 67 11.42 -13.31 -1.75
CA ILE A 67 12.78 -12.78 -1.50
C ILE A 67 13.80 -13.37 -2.49
N GLU A 68 13.62 -14.63 -2.87
CA GLU A 68 14.53 -15.37 -3.75
C GLU A 68 14.36 -15.00 -5.23
N ASP A 69 13.17 -14.56 -5.63
CA ASP A 69 12.83 -14.08 -6.97
C ASP A 69 12.94 -12.55 -7.06
N ASP A 70 13.89 -12.07 -7.87
CA ASP A 70 14.20 -10.64 -7.98
C ASP A 70 13.02 -9.80 -8.53
N ASP A 71 12.24 -10.36 -9.47
CA ASP A 71 11.10 -9.66 -10.09
C ASP A 71 9.94 -9.57 -9.09
N MET A 72 9.70 -10.64 -8.32
CA MET A 72 8.69 -10.64 -7.26
C MET A 72 9.06 -9.69 -6.13
N LEU A 73 10.34 -9.63 -5.74
CA LEU A 73 10.82 -8.70 -4.72
C LEU A 73 10.69 -7.24 -5.18
N ASP A 74 11.01 -6.94 -6.44
CA ASP A 74 10.82 -5.61 -7.02
C ASP A 74 9.33 -5.22 -7.04
N GLY A 75 8.44 -6.16 -7.39
CA GLY A 75 7.00 -5.98 -7.29
C GLY A 75 6.53 -5.69 -5.86
N TRP A 76 7.11 -6.39 -4.87
CA TRP A 76 6.82 -6.15 -3.47
C TRP A 76 7.23 -4.74 -3.03
N PHE A 77 8.41 -4.24 -3.42
CA PHE A 77 8.83 -2.87 -3.13
C PHE A 77 7.85 -1.83 -3.65
N ILE A 78 7.33 -2.03 -4.88
CA ILE A 78 6.33 -1.14 -5.48
C ILE A 78 5.03 -1.15 -4.66
N ILE A 79 4.57 -2.32 -4.24
CA ILE A 79 3.35 -2.46 -3.42
C ILE A 79 3.54 -1.77 -2.07
N GLN A 80 4.68 -1.96 -1.40
CA GLN A 80 4.98 -1.31 -0.13
C GLN A 80 5.09 0.21 -0.27
N GLY A 81 5.68 0.70 -1.36
CA GLY A 81 5.71 2.13 -1.68
C GLY A 81 4.30 2.71 -1.79
N LYS A 82 3.45 2.09 -2.60
CA LYS A 82 2.05 2.49 -2.77
C LYS A 82 1.26 2.43 -1.46
N LYS A 83 1.48 1.41 -0.63
CA LYS A 83 0.85 1.28 0.69
C LYS A 83 1.20 2.46 1.58
N ARG A 84 2.50 2.80 1.70
CA ARG A 84 2.94 3.96 2.52
C ARG A 84 2.42 5.29 1.99
N GLU A 85 2.37 5.47 0.67
CA GLU A 85 1.79 6.68 0.07
C GLU A 85 0.31 6.80 0.38
N LYS A 86 -0.44 5.69 0.28
CA LYS A 86 -1.85 5.64 0.64
C LYS A 86 -2.06 5.95 2.11
N GLU A 87 -1.32 5.31 3.01
CA GLU A 87 -1.41 5.55 4.46
C GLU A 87 -1.09 7.01 4.81
N ARG A 88 -0.08 7.61 4.19
CA ARG A 88 0.24 9.04 4.38
C ARG A 88 -0.89 9.93 3.90
N ALA A 89 -1.47 9.63 2.74
CA ALA A 89 -2.59 10.38 2.19
C ALA A 89 -3.86 10.25 3.06
N GLU A 90 -4.14 9.06 3.58
CA GLU A 90 -5.23 8.83 4.54
C GLU A 90 -5.01 9.62 5.84
N GLN A 91 -3.79 9.60 6.39
CA GLN A 91 -3.44 10.39 7.58
C GLN A 91 -3.54 11.90 7.35
N GLU A 92 -3.14 12.40 6.18
CA GLU A 92 -3.32 13.80 5.79
C GLU A 92 -4.80 14.17 5.71
N LEU A 93 -5.62 13.30 5.13
CA LEU A 93 -7.07 13.50 5.03
C LEU A 93 -7.72 13.49 6.42
N ASP A 94 -7.39 12.53 7.27
CA ASP A 94 -7.94 12.39 8.62
C ASP A 94 -7.65 13.60 9.50
N LYS A 95 -6.46 14.21 9.37
CA LYS A 95 -6.12 15.46 10.06
C LYS A 95 -7.01 16.64 9.64
N ASN A 96 -7.44 16.66 8.38
CA ASN A 96 -8.32 17.70 7.85
C ASN A 96 -9.81 17.41 8.12
N ILE A 97 -10.16 16.16 8.43
CA ILE A 97 -11.52 15.69 8.72
C ILE A 97 -11.65 15.33 10.21
N ASP A 98 -11.60 16.34 11.07
CA ASP A 98 -11.59 16.10 12.53
C ASP A 98 -13.01 15.93 13.13
N SER A 99 -14.06 16.34 12.40
CA SER A 99 -15.42 16.27 12.95
C SER A 99 -16.06 14.87 12.82
N ASN A 100 -16.59 14.35 13.93
CA ASN A 100 -17.34 13.07 13.97
C ASN A 100 -18.53 13.03 13.01
N LYS A 101 -19.08 14.18 12.61
CA LYS A 101 -20.16 14.25 11.64
C LYS A 101 -19.69 13.86 10.24
N ILE A 102 -18.48 14.27 9.84
CA ILE A 102 -17.94 13.94 8.51
C ILE A 102 -17.54 12.46 8.47
N LYS A 103 -16.93 11.92 9.55
CA LYS A 103 -16.56 10.50 9.64
C LYS A 103 -17.76 9.55 9.50
N ASN A 104 -18.94 9.96 9.99
CA ASN A 104 -20.18 9.17 9.89
C ASN A 104 -21.01 9.50 8.64
N SER A 105 -20.49 10.32 7.72
CA SER A 105 -21.19 10.65 6.48
C SER A 105 -21.11 9.49 5.49
N SER A 106 -22.19 9.27 4.73
CA SER A 106 -22.20 8.23 3.69
C SER A 106 -21.27 8.56 2.53
N GLU A 107 -21.05 9.84 2.25
CA GLU A 107 -20.14 10.35 1.23
C GLU A 107 -19.46 11.60 1.74
N VAL A 108 -18.21 11.81 1.33
CA VAL A 108 -17.44 13.02 1.64
C VAL A 108 -16.86 13.55 0.34
N PHE A 109 -17.19 14.79 0.01
CA PHE A 109 -16.63 15.49 -1.14
C PHE A 109 -15.47 16.36 -0.67
N VAL A 110 -14.29 16.09 -1.20
CA VAL A 110 -13.09 16.88 -0.93
C VAL A 110 -12.77 17.66 -2.20
N ILE A 111 -12.59 18.97 -2.04
CA ILE A 111 -12.16 19.84 -3.14
C ILE A 111 -10.66 19.65 -3.29
N ALA A 112 -10.22 19.31 -4.51
CA ALA A 112 -8.82 19.16 -4.84
C ALA A 112 -8.27 20.44 -5.47
N ASP A 113 -6.99 20.72 -5.25
CA ASP A 113 -6.34 21.91 -5.81
C ASP A 113 -5.99 21.75 -7.30
N ASN A 114 -5.75 20.51 -7.74
CA ASN A 114 -5.39 20.18 -9.12
C ASN A 114 -5.73 18.72 -9.45
N ASP A 115 -5.58 18.32 -10.72
CA ASP A 115 -5.91 16.97 -11.18
C ASP A 115 -5.08 15.87 -10.52
N ALA A 116 -3.81 16.14 -10.19
CA ALA A 116 -2.97 15.14 -9.51
C ALA A 116 -3.46 14.87 -8.09
N ASP A 117 -3.83 15.93 -7.36
CA ASP A 117 -4.43 15.82 -6.03
C ASP A 117 -5.82 15.17 -6.09
N ALA A 118 -6.64 15.51 -7.08
CA ALA A 118 -7.93 14.85 -7.31
C ALA A 118 -7.77 13.35 -7.54
N ASN A 119 -6.75 12.94 -8.31
CA ASN A 119 -6.45 11.52 -8.53
C ASN A 119 -5.97 10.85 -7.23
N LYS A 120 -5.12 11.51 -6.44
CA LYS A 120 -4.67 11.01 -5.13
C LYS A 120 -5.87 10.76 -4.20
N ILE A 121 -6.75 11.74 -4.04
CA ILE A 121 -7.98 11.62 -3.23
C ILE A 121 -8.88 10.51 -3.76
N ASN A 122 -9.09 10.43 -5.08
CA ASN A 122 -9.93 9.38 -5.67
C ASN A 122 -9.37 7.97 -5.44
N ASN A 123 -8.05 7.81 -5.43
CA ASN A 123 -7.37 6.53 -5.17
C ASN A 123 -7.44 6.08 -3.70
N LEU A 124 -7.89 6.93 -2.78
CA LEU A 124 -8.14 6.54 -1.39
C LEU A 124 -9.38 5.65 -1.25
N ASN A 125 -10.33 5.76 -2.19
CA ASN A 125 -11.50 4.88 -2.21
C ASN A 125 -11.09 3.42 -2.36
N ASP A 126 -11.73 2.55 -1.60
CA ASP A 126 -11.62 1.11 -1.85
C ASP A 126 -12.26 0.74 -3.20
N SER A 127 -12.03 -0.50 -3.64
CA SER A 127 -12.51 -0.99 -4.94
C SER A 127 -14.04 -0.91 -5.06
N HIS A 128 -14.77 -1.16 -3.98
CA HIS A 128 -16.23 -1.16 -3.97
C HIS A 128 -16.79 0.27 -4.05
N ALA A 129 -16.26 1.19 -3.23
CA ALA A 129 -16.59 2.61 -3.25
C ALA A 129 -16.27 3.24 -4.61
N ALA A 130 -15.13 2.90 -5.22
CA ALA A 130 -14.76 3.37 -6.55
C ALA A 130 -15.74 2.90 -7.64
N ILE A 131 -16.26 1.66 -7.54
CA ILE A 131 -17.28 1.14 -8.46
C ILE A 131 -18.59 1.89 -8.28
N ILE A 132 -19.07 2.07 -7.04
CA ILE A 132 -20.30 2.81 -6.75
C ILE A 132 -20.19 4.24 -7.30
N LYS A 133 -19.11 4.95 -6.98
CA LYS A 133 -18.85 6.31 -7.48
C LYS A 133 -18.95 6.37 -9.01
N ARG A 134 -18.29 5.44 -9.71
CA ARG A 134 -18.32 5.36 -11.18
C ARG A 134 -19.73 5.13 -11.72
N GLN A 135 -20.52 4.24 -11.10
CA GLN A 135 -21.89 3.96 -11.49
C GLN A 135 -22.80 5.18 -11.28
N ARG A 136 -22.68 5.86 -10.13
CA ARG A 136 -23.42 7.08 -9.81
C ARG A 136 -23.09 8.21 -10.79
N GLU A 137 -21.81 8.46 -11.06
CA GLU A 137 -21.36 9.46 -12.03
C GLU A 137 -21.85 9.17 -13.46
N ALA A 138 -21.89 7.90 -13.88
CA ALA A 138 -22.42 7.52 -15.19
C ALA A 138 -23.91 7.83 -15.30
N LEU A 139 -24.68 7.55 -14.25
CA LEU A 139 -26.11 7.86 -14.22
C LEU A 139 -26.37 9.37 -14.21
N ILE A 140 -25.61 10.13 -13.43
CA ILE A 140 -25.69 11.61 -13.38
C ILE A 140 -25.40 12.19 -14.76
N ARG A 141 -24.32 11.75 -15.42
CA ARG A 141 -23.99 12.19 -16.79
C ARG A 141 -25.09 11.91 -17.80
N LYS A 142 -25.80 10.79 -17.67
CA LYS A 142 -26.88 10.40 -18.59
C LYS A 142 -28.17 11.21 -18.37
N LYS A 143 -28.52 11.51 -17.13
CA LYS A 143 -29.81 12.12 -16.77
C LYS A 143 -29.73 13.62 -16.47
N GLY A 144 -28.54 14.17 -16.29
CA GLY A 144 -28.29 15.55 -15.87
C GLY A 144 -28.56 15.78 -14.38
N SER A 145 -29.71 15.34 -13.87
CA SER A 145 -30.06 15.38 -12.45
C SER A 145 -30.67 14.05 -12.00
N VAL A 146 -30.26 13.60 -10.81
CA VAL A 146 -30.62 12.29 -10.26
C VAL A 146 -30.87 12.45 -8.76
N THR A 147 -31.96 11.88 -8.27
CA THR A 147 -32.27 11.82 -6.83
C THR A 147 -31.68 10.55 -6.21
N GLN A 148 -31.42 10.56 -4.90
CA GLN A 148 -30.71 9.48 -4.21
C GLN A 148 -31.39 8.10 -4.37
N ASP A 149 -32.71 8.05 -4.37
CA ASP A 149 -33.51 6.83 -4.55
C ASP A 149 -33.40 6.22 -5.95
N GLN A 150 -32.83 6.95 -6.92
CA GLN A 150 -32.62 6.44 -8.27
C GLN A 150 -31.32 5.64 -8.43
N PHE A 151 -30.38 5.77 -7.50
CA PHE A 151 -29.15 5.00 -7.52
C PHE A 151 -29.41 3.52 -7.19
N ALA A 152 -28.77 2.62 -7.93
CA ALA A 152 -29.03 1.19 -7.83
C ALA A 152 -28.64 0.61 -6.45
N ASP A 153 -27.51 1.08 -5.91
CA ASP A 153 -27.00 0.69 -4.60
C ASP A 153 -27.91 1.16 -3.46
N GLU A 154 -28.48 2.37 -3.56
CA GLU A 154 -29.46 2.87 -2.58
C GLU A 154 -30.77 2.07 -2.61
N LYS A 155 -31.26 1.70 -3.78
CA LYS A 155 -32.43 0.81 -3.91
C LYS A 155 -32.18 -0.54 -3.25
N LEU A 156 -31.01 -1.14 -3.51
CA LEU A 156 -30.63 -2.42 -2.91
C LEU A 156 -30.54 -2.32 -1.38
N LYS A 157 -29.95 -1.23 -0.88
CA LYS A 157 -29.87 -0.93 0.56
C LYS A 157 -31.26 -0.81 1.19
N MET A 158 -32.18 -0.10 0.55
CA MET A 158 -33.57 0.04 1.02
C MET A 158 -34.30 -1.31 1.10
N ILE A 159 -34.17 -2.15 0.06
CA ILE A 159 -34.78 -3.49 0.02
C ILE A 159 -34.20 -4.37 1.14
N THR A 160 -32.88 -4.36 1.30
CA THR A 160 -32.18 -5.17 2.31
C THR A 160 -32.60 -4.74 3.72
N ALA A 161 -32.68 -3.44 3.98
CA ALA A 161 -33.13 -2.91 5.26
C ALA A 161 -34.60 -3.26 5.56
N ALA A 162 -35.48 -3.22 4.55
CA ALA A 162 -36.88 -3.63 4.70
C ALA A 162 -37.00 -5.12 5.07
N ASN A 163 -36.25 -5.98 4.38
CA ASN A 163 -36.23 -7.42 4.64
C ASN A 163 -35.68 -7.75 6.04
N GLN A 164 -34.63 -7.04 6.48
CA GLN A 164 -34.07 -7.19 7.83
C GLN A 164 -35.08 -6.81 8.92
N LYS A 165 -35.78 -5.68 8.75
CA LYS A 165 -36.84 -5.25 9.68
C LYS A 165 -38.01 -6.24 9.74
N PHE A 166 -38.40 -6.79 8.60
CA PHE A 166 -39.43 -7.83 8.56
C PHE A 166 -38.98 -9.06 9.34
N ALA A 167 -37.77 -9.56 9.08
CA ALA A 167 -37.23 -10.72 9.78
C ALA A 167 -37.07 -10.51 11.30
N SER A 168 -36.63 -9.33 11.75
CA SER A 168 -36.49 -9.02 13.18
C SER A 168 -37.84 -8.99 13.89
N ASN A 169 -38.87 -8.42 13.26
CA ASN A 169 -40.21 -8.36 13.84
C ASN A 169 -40.83 -9.75 13.99
N PHE A 170 -40.52 -10.68 13.10
CA PHE A 170 -40.96 -12.07 13.22
C PHE A 170 -40.20 -12.88 14.28
N LYS A 171 -38.92 -12.55 14.54
CA LYS A 171 -38.11 -13.25 15.56
C LYS A 171 -38.33 -12.73 16.99
N GLY A 172 -38.72 -11.47 17.17
CA GLY A 172 -39.00 -10.88 18.49
C GLY A 172 -40.43 -11.12 19.02
N GLY A 173 -41.27 -11.85 18.25
CA GLY A 173 -42.65 -12.19 18.61
C GLY A 173 -42.86 -13.61 19.12
N GLN A 174 -41.78 -14.32 19.51
CA GLN A 174 -41.83 -15.61 20.22
C GLN A 174 -41.31 -15.48 21.64
#